data_AF-A0A7J9X090-F1
#
_entry.id   AF-A0A7J9X090-F1
#
_cell.length_a   1.000
_cell.length_b   1.000
_cell.length_c   1.000
_cell.angle_alpha   90.00
_cell.angle_beta   90.00
_cell.angle_gamma   90.00
#
_symmetry.space_group_name_H-M   'P 1'
#
loop_
_entity.id
_entity.type
_entity.pdbx_description
1 polymer ?
#
loop_
_entity_poly.entity_id
_entity_poly.type
_entity_poly.pdbx_seq_one_letter_code
_entity_poly.pdbx_strand_id
1 'polypeptide(L)'
;MPWRITSFDPPNRLVVEYERPFPITAEFSFRASESGTRVTCAMDLRPRGFWRLLGPVMAWEGKKTDKIQFNKVKEILESRSSDSIANEERSQA
;
A
#
# COMPACT_ATOMS: atom_id res chain seq x y z
N MET A 1 -11.48 12.42 -4.64
CA MET A 1 -11.21 11.64 -5.86
C MET A 1 -11.93 10.32 -5.70
N PRO A 2 -12.91 9.97 -6.55
CA PRO A 2 -13.58 8.68 -6.43
C PRO A 2 -12.56 7.56 -6.67
N TRP A 3 -12.51 6.61 -5.74
CA TRP A 3 -11.77 5.37 -5.87
C TRP A 3 -12.75 4.21 -5.72
N ARG A 4 -12.44 3.08 -6.35
CA ARG A 4 -13.27 1.87 -6.34
C ARG A 4 -12.40 0.67 -6.07
N ILE A 5 -12.85 -0.21 -5.18
CA ILE A 5 -12.26 -1.54 -5.01
C ILE A 5 -12.79 -2.43 -6.12
N THR A 6 -11.89 -3.02 -6.92
CA THR A 6 -12.27 -3.91 -8.04
C THR A 6 -12.02 -5.37 -7.75
N SER A 7 -11.18 -5.68 -6.76
CA SER A 7 -10.98 -7.04 -6.26
C SER A 7 -10.72 -6.96 -4.77
N PHE A 8 -11.38 -7.84 -4.01
CA PHE A 8 -11.18 -7.97 -2.57
C PHE A 8 -11.15 -9.45 -2.20
N ASP A 9 -9.94 -9.97 -1.95
CA ASP A 9 -9.68 -11.37 -1.63
C ASP A 9 -8.85 -11.44 -0.33
N PRO A 10 -9.47 -11.24 0.85
CA PRO A 10 -8.77 -11.30 2.12
C PRO A 10 -8.37 -12.74 2.48
N PRO A 11 -7.21 -12.95 3.13
CA PRO A 11 -6.24 -11.94 3.57
C PRO A 11 -5.20 -11.56 2.50
N ASN A 12 -5.35 -12.05 1.26
CA ASN A 12 -4.25 -12.14 0.30
C ASN A 12 -4.05 -10.91 -0.59
N ARG A 13 -5.15 -10.28 -1.03
CA ARG A 13 -5.11 -9.34 -2.16
C ARG A 13 -6.24 -8.30 -2.13
N LEU A 14 -5.90 -7.09 -2.55
CA LEU A 14 -6.83 -5.98 -2.77
C LEU A 14 -6.42 -5.22 -4.03
N VAL A 15 -7.38 -4.86 -4.89
CA VAL A 15 -7.14 -3.99 -6.05
C VAL A 15 -8.02 -2.76 -5.97
N VAL A 16 -7.42 -1.60 -6.15
CA VAL A 16 -8.07 -0.28 -6.11
C VAL A 16 -7.83 0.45 -7.42
N GLU A 17 -8.90 0.99 -8.00
CA GLU A 17 -8.84 1.84 -9.18
C GLU A 17 -9.14 3.30 -8.82
N TYR A 18 -8.38 4.21 -9.44
CA TYR A 18 -8.58 5.65 -9.40
C TYR A 18 -8.77 6.16 -10.82
N GLU A 19 -9.81 6.97 -11.06
CA GLU A 19 -10.13 7.44 -12.41
C GLU A 19 -9.49 8.79 -12.77
N ARG A 20 -9.11 9.59 -11.77
CA ARG A 20 -8.58 10.96 -11.93
C ARG A 20 -7.40 11.20 -11.02
N PRO A 21 -6.40 12.03 -11.42
CA PRO A 21 -6.33 12.78 -12.69
C PRO A 21 -5.95 11.94 -13.93
N PHE A 22 -5.43 10.74 -13.72
CA PHE A 22 -5.20 9.72 -14.74
C PHE A 22 -5.73 8.38 -14.22
N PRO A 23 -6.05 7.40 -15.08
CA PRO A 23 -6.35 6.06 -14.63
C PRO A 23 -5.15 5.46 -13.89
N ILE A 24 -5.39 4.98 -12.66
CA ILE A 24 -4.41 4.29 -11.82
C ILE A 24 -5.04 2.99 -11.32
N THR A 25 -4.29 1.89 -11.41
CA THR A 25 -4.61 0.65 -10.71
C THR A 25 -3.55 0.39 -9.66
N ALA A 26 -3.95 0.24 -8.40
CA ALA A 26 -3.08 -0.15 -7.30
C ALA A 26 -3.47 -1.54 -6.81
N GLU A 27 -2.57 -2.50 -6.96
CA GLU A 27 -2.73 -3.85 -6.47
C GLU A 27 -1.87 -4.05 -5.21
N PHE A 28 -2.53 -4.39 -4.11
CA PHE A 28 -1.90 -4.77 -2.86
C PHE A 28 -1.92 -6.28 -2.71
N SER A 29 -0.76 -6.86 -2.40
CA SER A 29 -0.64 -8.26 -2.01
C SER A 29 -0.02 -8.39 -0.63
N PHE A 30 -0.53 -9.33 0.15
CA PHE A 30 -0.11 -9.59 1.51
C PHE A 30 0.39 -11.03 1.59
N ARG A 31 1.63 -11.21 2.05
CA ARG A 31 2.25 -12.53 2.19
C ARG A 31 2.90 -12.64 3.55
N ALA A 32 2.76 -13.81 4.17
CA ALA A 32 3.55 -14.13 5.34
C ALA A 32 5.06 -14.12 4.99
N SER A 33 5.86 -13.70 5.96
CA SER A 33 7.32 -13.70 5.92
C SER A 33 7.84 -14.04 7.32
N GLU A 34 9.11 -14.40 7.44
CA GLU A 34 9.72 -14.79 8.73
C GLU A 34 9.57 -13.74 9.83
N SER A 35 9.52 -12.46 9.47
CA SER A 35 9.42 -11.32 10.41
C SER A 35 8.04 -10.67 10.46
N GLY A 36 7.00 -11.32 9.94
CA GLY A 36 5.63 -10.81 9.93
C GLY A 36 5.02 -10.77 8.53
N THR A 37 4.32 -9.70 8.17
CA THR A 37 3.64 -9.59 6.86
C THR A 37 4.45 -8.74 5.89
N ARG A 38 4.74 -9.28 4.71
CA ARG A 38 5.21 -8.52 3.56
C ARG A 38 4.01 -7.98 2.80
N VAL A 39 3.86 -6.66 2.82
CA VAL A 39 2.92 -5.93 1.97
C VAL A 39 3.66 -5.45 0.73
N THR A 40 3.11 -5.73 -0.45
CA THR A 40 3.62 -5.21 -1.74
C THR A 40 2.50 -4.44 -2.43
N CYS A 41 2.83 -3.29 -2.99
CA CYS A 41 1.94 -2.51 -3.83
C CYS A 41 2.54 -2.37 -5.23
N ALA A 42 1.79 -2.83 -6.22
CA ALA A 42 2.08 -2.61 -7.64
C ALA A 42 1.11 -1.56 -8.17
N MET A 43 1.65 -0.41 -8.61
CA MET A 43 0.87 0.65 -9.21
C MET A 43 1.11 0.71 -10.72
N ASP A 44 0.03 0.65 -11.49
CA ASP A 44 0.00 0.93 -12.92
C ASP A 44 -0.64 2.29 -13.16
N LEU A 45 0.18 3.27 -13.52
CA LEU A 45 -0.24 4.62 -13.89
C LEU A 45 -0.32 4.72 -15.42
N ARG A 46 -1.47 5.11 -15.96
CA ARG A 46 -1.68 5.22 -17.42
C ARG A 46 -1.91 6.67 -17.86
N PRO A 47 -0.86 7.53 -17.81
CA PRO A 47 -0.98 8.92 -18.28
C PRO A 47 -1.23 8.98 -19.79
N ARG A 48 -1.99 9.97 -20.24
CA ARG A 48 -2.38 10.15 -21.66
C ARG A 48 -1.94 11.53 -22.20
N GLY A 49 -1.82 11.63 -23.53
CA GLY A 49 -1.43 12.88 -24.20
C GLY A 49 -0.02 13.34 -23.83
N PHE A 50 0.14 14.65 -23.63
CA PHE A 50 1.42 15.27 -23.24
C PHE A 50 2.02 14.65 -21.96
N TRP A 51 1.17 14.27 -20.99
CA TRP A 51 1.59 13.66 -19.73
C TRP A 51 2.34 12.32 -19.90
N ARG A 52 2.15 11.61 -21.01
CA ARG A 52 2.85 10.34 -21.27
C ARG A 52 4.37 10.53 -21.29
N LEU A 53 4.85 11.69 -21.74
CA LEU A 53 6.28 12.00 -21.80
C LEU A 53 6.91 12.13 -20.40
N LEU A 54 6.10 12.51 -19.40
CA LEU A 54 6.52 12.65 -18.02
C LEU A 54 6.38 11.34 -17.21
N GLY A 55 5.98 10.24 -17.85
CA GLY A 55 5.74 8.93 -17.21
C GLY A 55 6.89 8.46 -16.31
N PRO A 56 8.16 8.45 -16.77
CA PRO A 56 9.29 8.04 -15.95
C PRO A 56 9.49 8.91 -14.70
N VAL A 57 9.31 10.23 -14.82
CA VAL A 57 9.43 11.18 -13.71
C VAL A 57 8.31 10.95 -12.70
N MET A 58 7.08 10.78 -13.17
CA MET A 58 5.93 10.46 -12.31
C MET A 58 6.12 9.12 -11.57
N ALA A 59 6.64 8.09 -12.25
CA ALA A 59 6.92 6.80 -11.63
C ALA A 59 8.00 6.91 -10.54
N TRP A 60 9.03 7.73 -10.76
CA TRP A 60 10.08 7.97 -9.77
C TRP A 60 9.56 8.70 -8.54
N GLU A 61 8.81 9.80 -8.73
CA GLU A 61 8.20 10.55 -7.62
C GLU A 61 7.15 9.72 -6.87
N GLY A 62 6.36 8.92 -7.59
CA GLY A 62 5.41 7.97 -7.01
C GLY A 62 6.11 6.97 -6.09
N LYS A 63 7.16 6.29 -6.60
CA LYS A 63 7.94 5.32 -5.82
C LYS A 63 8.55 5.94 -4.55
N LYS A 64 9.05 7.18 -4.64
CA LYS A 64 9.60 7.91 -3.47
C LYS A 64 8.52 8.19 -2.44
N THR A 65 7.37 8.68 -2.90
CA THR A 65 6.21 9.00 -2.04
C THR A 65 5.66 7.76 -1.37
N ASP A 66 5.44 6.69 -2.14
CA ASP A 66 4.94 5.41 -1.63
C ASP A 66 5.89 4.84 -0.58
N LYS A 67 7.22 4.89 -0.81
CA LYS A 67 8.19 4.44 0.19
C LYS A 67 8.03 5.14 1.54
N ILE A 68 7.80 6.46 1.53
CA ILE A 68 7.57 7.24 2.76
C ILE A 68 6.26 6.80 3.42
N GLN A 69 5.19 6.63 2.64
CA GLN A 69 3.89 6.18 3.15
C GLN A 69 3.95 4.78 3.74
N PHE A 70 4.57 3.81 3.05
CA PHE A 70 4.74 2.44 3.53
C PHE A 70 5.58 2.38 4.81
N ASN A 71 6.65 3.17 4.90
CA ASN A 71 7.44 3.28 6.12
C ASN A 71 6.59 3.80 7.28
N LYS A 72 5.75 4.82 7.05
CA LYS A 72 4.90 5.37 8.10
C LYS A 72 3.79 4.41 8.53
N VAL A 73 3.17 3.72 7.57
CA VAL A 73 2.16 2.69 7.86
C VAL A 73 2.78 1.54 8.65
N LYS A 74 3.99 1.09 8.28
CA LYS A 74 4.73 0.07 9.03
C LYS A 74 4.96 0.51 10.48
N GLU A 75 5.47 1.72 10.69
CA GLU A 75 5.68 2.29 12.04
C GLU A 75 4.38 2.29 12.87
N ILE A 76 3.26 2.73 12.30
CA ILE A 76 1.96 2.81 13.00
C ILE A 76 1.41 1.41 13.33
N LEU A 77 1.56 0.44 12.42
CA LEU A 77 1.05 -0.91 12.64
C LEU A 77 1.90 -1.66 13.67
N GLU A 78 3.22 -1.49 13.62
CA GLU A 78 4.16 -2.19 14.52
C GLU A 78 4.20 -1.58 15.92
N SER A 79 3.93 -0.28 16.08
CA SER A 79 3.76 0.31 17.41
C SER A 79 2.55 -0.26 18.13
N ARG A 80 1.41 -0.36 17.43
CA ARG A 80 0.17 -0.94 17.98
C ARG A 80 0.29 -2.43 18.26
N SER A 81 0.99 -3.19 17.41
CA SER A 81 1.20 -4.62 17.68
C SER A 81 2.03 -4.81 18.94
N SER A 82 3.07 -4.00 19.13
CA SER A 82 3.90 -4.02 20.33
C SER A 82 3.09 -3.74 21.59
N ASP A 83 2.18 -2.75 21.54
CA ASP A 83 1.28 -2.42 22.64
C ASP A 83 0.28 -3.56 22.93
N SER A 84 -0.26 -4.22 21.89
CA SER A 84 -1.21 -5.33 22.06
C SER A 84 -0.56 -6.57 22.68
N ILE A 85 0.65 -6.93 22.26
CA ILE A 85 1.41 -8.06 22.81
C ILE A 85 1.76 -7.79 24.27
N ALA A 86 2.24 -6.57 24.58
CA ALA A 86 2.57 -6.18 25.94
C ALA A 86 1.36 -6.15 26.89
N ASN A 87 0.14 -5.95 26.36
CA ASN A 87 -1.09 -5.97 27.15
C ASN A 87 -1.62 -7.41 27.37
N GLU A 88 -1.43 -8.31 26.42
CA GLU A 88 -1.75 -9.74 26.57
C GLU A 88 -0.83 -10.42 27.60
N GLU A 89 0.48 -10.18 27.55
CA GLU A 89 1.44 -10.73 28.53
C GLU A 89 1.15 -10.26 29.96
N ARG A 90 0.67 -9.02 30.12
CA ARG A 90 0.35 -8.43 31.43
C ARG A 90 -0.99 -8.91 32.00
N SER A 91 -1.88 -9.44 31.17
CA SER A 91 -3.16 -10.02 31.60
C SER A 91 -3.07 -11.51 31.93
N GLN A 92 -1.96 -12.17 31.58
CA GLN A 92 -1.68 -13.58 31.88
C GLN A 92 -0.75 -13.78 33.09
N ALA A 93 -0.23 -12.69 33.67
CA ALA A 93 0.57 -12.67 34.90
C ALA A 93 -0.26 -12.23 36.10
#